data_AF-I3N734-F1
#
_entry.id   AF-I3N734-F1
#
_cell.length_a   1.000
_cell.length_b   1.000
_cell.length_c   1.000
_cell.angle_alpha   90.00
_cell.angle_beta   90.00
_cell.angle_gamma   90.00
#
_symmetry.space_group_name_H-M   'P 1'
#
loop_
_entity.id
_entity.type
_entity.pdbx_description
1 polymer ?
#
loop_
_entity_poly.entity_id
_entity_poly.type
_entity_poly.pdbx_seq_one_letter_code
_entity_poly.pdbx_strand_id
1 'polypeptide(L)'
;MPEEGWGCTTVSPYVFSVILFAVLAAFCFQQPPRLEGREVSREGTVERRHTRPRLDPRLCWQADPALGRSFRHGPALVNGQLRVVRDGFYRLHIQVTLANCSSVWTTVPPKATLIVGICSPDTHRISLLRLNFHQGCTVTSQRLTFLAFGDTLCTNLTLPLLPSQNADETFFGIQWV
;
A
#
# COMPACT_ATOMS: atom_id res chain seq x y z
N MET A 1 72.69 13.40 7.48
CA MET A 1 71.23 13.34 7.51
C MET A 1 70.69 14.44 6.62
N PRO A 2 70.13 14.10 5.45
CA PRO A 2 69.35 15.04 4.67
C PRO A 2 67.88 14.60 4.54
N GLU A 3 67.06 15.63 4.51
CA GLU A 3 65.65 15.72 4.17
C GLU A 3 65.34 15.09 2.80
N GLU A 4 64.27 14.30 2.70
CA GLU A 4 63.61 14.02 1.42
C GLU A 4 62.12 14.37 1.56
N GLY A 5 61.70 15.34 0.74
CA GLY A 5 60.31 15.75 0.65
C GLY A 5 59.56 15.13 -0.52
N TRP A 6 58.26 15.43 -0.49
CA TRP A 6 57.28 15.46 -1.58
C TRP A 6 56.80 14.13 -2.16
N GLY A 7 55.51 13.87 -1.97
CA GLY A 7 54.77 12.85 -2.70
C GLY A 7 53.27 12.97 -2.50
N CYS A 8 52.66 14.12 -2.82
CA CYS A 8 51.23 14.19 -3.08
C CYS A 8 50.94 13.29 -4.30
N THR A 9 50.56 12.04 -4.04
CA THR A 9 50.03 11.13 -5.05
C THR A 9 48.67 11.66 -5.48
N THR A 10 48.66 12.35 -6.62
CA THR A 10 47.45 12.66 -7.37
C THR A 10 46.87 11.34 -7.85
N VAL A 11 45.95 10.77 -7.06
CA VAL A 11 45.23 9.56 -7.44
C VAL A 11 44.39 9.91 -8.67
N SER A 12 44.78 9.35 -9.81
CA SER A 12 44.12 9.58 -11.10
C SER A 12 42.61 9.26 -10.99
N PRO A 13 41.71 10.18 -11.39
CA PRO A 13 40.26 10.02 -11.27
C PRO A 13 39.73 8.80 -12.04
N TYR A 14 40.50 8.31 -13.01
CA TYR A 14 40.20 7.08 -13.75
C TYR A 14 40.25 5.83 -12.87
N VAL A 15 41.12 5.78 -11.86
CA VAL A 15 41.25 4.60 -10.99
C VAL A 15 40.02 4.44 -10.10
N PHE A 16 39.49 5.56 -9.58
CA PHE A 16 38.24 5.57 -8.82
C PHE A 16 37.03 5.17 -9.69
N SER A 17 36.99 5.65 -10.93
CA SER A 17 35.93 5.28 -11.89
C SER A 17 35.94 3.78 -12.19
N VAL A 18 37.11 3.18 -12.45
CA VAL A 18 37.24 1.75 -12.74
C VAL A 18 36.81 0.89 -11.53
N ILE A 19 37.21 1.28 -10.31
CA ILE A 19 36.79 0.57 -9.10
C ILE A 19 35.27 0.68 -8.89
N LEU A 20 34.68 1.85 -9.08
CA LEU A 20 33.24 2.06 -8.94
C LEU A 20 32.44 1.22 -9.95
N PHE A 21 32.90 1.17 -11.21
CA PHE A 21 32.29 0.34 -12.24
C PHE A 21 32.42 -1.16 -11.92
N ALA A 22 33.57 -1.61 -11.40
CA ALA A 22 33.76 -3.00 -10.99
C ALA A 22 32.83 -3.39 -9.82
N VAL A 23 32.65 -2.49 -8.85
CA VAL A 23 31.72 -2.72 -7.71
C VAL A 23 30.27 -2.75 -8.17
N LEU A 24 29.85 -1.83 -9.06
CA LEU A 24 28.50 -1.83 -9.63
C LEU A 24 28.23 -3.08 -10.47
N ALA A 25 29.20 -3.52 -11.27
CA ALA A 25 29.08 -4.76 -12.04
C ALA A 25 28.94 -5.97 -11.10
N ALA A 26 29.76 -6.08 -10.05
CA ALA A 26 29.63 -7.16 -9.06
C ALA A 26 28.27 -7.15 -8.35
N PHE A 27 27.75 -5.96 -8.00
CA PHE A 27 26.42 -5.80 -7.40
C PHE A 27 25.29 -6.21 -8.35
N CYS A 28 25.42 -5.93 -9.66
CA CYS A 28 24.49 -6.41 -10.68
C CYS A 28 24.56 -7.93 -10.87
N PHE A 29 25.74 -8.55 -10.72
CA PHE A 29 25.93 -9.99 -10.86
C PHE A 29 25.53 -10.81 -9.62
N GLN A 30 25.31 -10.18 -8.46
CA GLN A 30 24.83 -10.85 -7.24
C GLN A 30 23.30 -10.97 -7.14
N GLN A 31 22.54 -10.60 -8.17
CA GLN A 31 21.16 -11.06 -8.28
C GLN A 31 21.15 -12.52 -8.76
N PRO A 32 20.66 -13.48 -7.96
CA PRO A 32 20.68 -14.88 -8.35
C PRO A 32 19.83 -15.11 -9.61
N PRO A 33 20.34 -15.84 -10.61
CA PRO A 33 19.55 -16.23 -11.78
C PRO A 33 18.48 -17.22 -11.32
N ARG A 34 17.21 -16.80 -11.36
CA ARG A 34 16.08 -17.70 -11.17
C ARG A 34 15.61 -18.19 -12.54
N LEU A 35 16.32 -19.17 -13.09
CA LEU A 35 15.93 -19.96 -14.24
C LEU A 35 15.97 -21.43 -13.84
N GLU A 36 14.80 -22.06 -13.77
CA GLU A 36 14.45 -23.27 -14.53
C GLU A 36 13.10 -23.82 -13.99
N GLY A 37 12.18 -24.12 -14.90
CA GLY A 37 10.90 -24.73 -14.57
C GLY A 37 9.84 -24.52 -15.63
N ARG A 38 10.19 -24.73 -16.90
CA ARG A 38 9.24 -24.89 -17.99
C ARG A 38 8.93 -26.37 -18.11
N GLU A 39 7.67 -26.78 -17.91
CA GLU A 39 7.12 -27.91 -18.68
C GLU A 39 5.58 -28.00 -18.60
N VAL A 40 5.00 -28.17 -19.80
CA VAL A 40 3.67 -28.69 -20.16
C VAL A 40 2.43 -27.88 -19.74
N SER A 41 1.96 -27.05 -20.68
CA SER A 41 0.55 -26.68 -20.78
C SER A 41 -0.20 -27.83 -21.47
N ARG A 42 -1.04 -28.53 -20.70
CA ARG A 42 -2.17 -29.34 -21.17
C ARG A 42 -3.33 -29.12 -20.19
N GLU A 43 -4.53 -29.11 -20.75
CA GLU A 43 -5.82 -28.73 -20.16
C GLU A 43 -6.09 -29.30 -18.75
N GLY A 44 -6.83 -28.55 -17.94
CA GLY A 44 -7.40 -29.05 -16.70
C GLY A 44 -7.79 -27.94 -15.74
N THR A 45 -9.10 -27.68 -15.63
CA THR A 45 -9.83 -26.98 -14.57
C THR A 45 -9.00 -26.44 -13.38
N VAL A 46 -8.95 -25.12 -13.23
CA VAL A 46 -8.39 -24.45 -12.03
C VAL A 46 -9.34 -24.65 -10.85
N GLU A 47 -9.07 -25.69 -10.07
CA GLU A 47 -9.64 -25.90 -8.75
C GLU A 47 -8.88 -25.07 -7.69
N ARG A 48 -9.68 -24.41 -6.84
CA ARG A 48 -9.37 -23.65 -5.60
C ARG A 48 -7.89 -23.38 -5.29
N ARG A 49 -7.44 -22.14 -5.51
CA ARG A 49 -6.33 -21.59 -4.71
C ARG A 49 -6.86 -21.19 -3.34
N HIS A 50 -6.43 -21.92 -2.32
CA HIS A 50 -6.42 -21.47 -0.93
C HIS A 50 -5.70 -20.10 -0.87
N THR A 51 -6.46 -19.03 -0.69
CA THR A 51 -5.93 -17.66 -0.61
C THR A 51 -5.06 -17.55 0.64
N ARG A 52 -3.80 -17.13 0.51
CA ARG A 52 -2.93 -16.88 1.67
C ARG A 52 -3.64 -15.94 2.64
N PRO A 53 -3.63 -16.21 3.96
CA PRO A 53 -4.07 -15.25 4.96
C PRO A 53 -3.31 -13.94 4.75
N ARG A 54 -4.05 -12.84 4.71
CA ARG A 54 -3.49 -11.51 4.50
C ARG A 54 -2.61 -11.12 5.71
N LEU A 55 -1.30 -10.95 5.50
CA LEU A 55 -0.37 -10.55 6.56
C LEU A 55 -0.42 -9.04 6.89
N ASP A 56 -0.82 -8.19 5.93
CA ASP A 56 -0.97 -6.75 6.14
C ASP A 56 -2.44 -6.34 6.26
N PRO A 57 -2.90 -5.82 7.41
CA PRO A 57 -4.28 -5.36 7.57
C PRO A 57 -4.63 -4.11 6.72
N ARG A 58 -3.63 -3.40 6.17
CA ARG A 58 -3.80 -2.12 5.44
C ARG A 58 -4.39 -2.27 4.06
N LEU A 59 -5.60 -1.77 3.86
CA LEU A 59 -6.23 -1.69 2.54
C LEU A 59 -5.46 -0.69 1.68
N CYS A 60 -5.14 -1.11 0.45
CA CYS A 60 -4.45 -0.29 -0.53
C CYS A 60 -5.46 0.18 -1.56
N TRP A 61 -5.62 1.49 -1.67
CA TRP A 61 -6.52 2.11 -2.64
C TRP A 61 -5.81 2.34 -3.97
N GLN A 62 -6.58 2.45 -5.03
CA GLN A 62 -6.10 2.82 -6.37
C GLN A 62 -6.94 4.00 -6.87
N ALA A 63 -6.28 4.92 -7.55
CA ALA A 63 -6.89 6.13 -8.10
C ALA A 63 -6.45 6.34 -9.54
N ASP A 64 -6.57 5.28 -10.35
CA ASP A 64 -6.25 5.31 -11.77
C ASP A 64 -7.49 5.81 -12.54
N PRO A 65 -7.40 6.89 -13.32
CA PRO A 65 -8.49 7.35 -14.17
C PRO A 65 -9.03 6.27 -15.12
N ALA A 66 -8.21 5.28 -15.50
CA ALA A 66 -8.63 4.15 -16.34
C ALA A 66 -9.58 3.18 -15.61
N LEU A 67 -9.64 3.22 -14.28
CA LEU A 67 -10.60 2.45 -13.46
C LEU A 67 -11.99 3.13 -13.38
N GLY A 68 -12.19 4.23 -14.10
CA GLY A 68 -13.48 4.91 -14.22
C GLY A 68 -13.69 5.97 -13.13
N ARG A 69 -14.58 5.69 -12.16
CA ARG A 69 -15.07 6.67 -11.16
C ARG A 69 -14.05 7.02 -10.06
N SER A 70 -12.83 6.51 -10.14
CA SER A 70 -11.74 6.87 -9.25
C SER A 70 -11.03 8.13 -9.78
N PHE A 71 -11.35 9.26 -9.18
CA PHE A 71 -10.77 10.54 -9.56
C PHE A 71 -9.76 11.02 -8.52
N ARG A 72 -8.64 11.57 -8.98
CA ARG A 72 -7.65 12.21 -8.12
C ARG A 72 -7.53 13.68 -8.48
N HIS A 73 -8.19 14.54 -7.71
CA HIS A 73 -8.00 16.00 -7.75
C HIS A 73 -7.73 16.48 -6.33
N GLY A 74 -6.51 16.90 -6.05
CA GLY A 74 -6.07 17.29 -4.71
C GLY A 74 -5.17 16.24 -4.05
N PRO A 75 -5.69 15.37 -3.16
CA PRO A 75 -4.86 14.48 -2.36
C PRO A 75 -3.97 13.54 -3.20
N ALA A 76 -2.80 13.23 -2.65
CA ALA A 76 -1.86 12.30 -3.26
C ALA A 76 -2.14 10.86 -2.83
N LEU A 77 -1.84 9.91 -3.71
CA LEU A 77 -1.86 8.49 -3.36
C LEU A 77 -0.41 8.00 -3.31
N VAL A 78 0.06 7.59 -2.14
CA VAL A 78 1.42 7.10 -1.91
C VAL A 78 1.31 5.69 -1.36
N ASN A 79 1.80 4.70 -2.12
CA ASN A 79 1.73 3.28 -1.75
C ASN A 79 0.31 2.80 -1.40
N GLY A 80 -0.70 3.29 -2.14
CA GLY A 80 -2.11 2.97 -1.91
C GLY A 80 -2.73 3.64 -0.68
N GLN A 81 -2.02 4.56 -0.02
CA GLN A 81 -2.51 5.37 1.10
C GLN A 81 -2.69 6.82 0.66
N LEU A 82 -3.68 7.49 1.26
CA LEU A 82 -4.10 8.82 0.82
C LEU A 82 -3.37 9.88 1.65
N ARG A 83 -2.52 10.67 0.99
CA ARG A 83 -1.73 11.76 1.58
C ARG A 83 -2.37 13.11 1.30
N VAL A 84 -2.53 13.88 2.37
CA VAL A 84 -3.10 15.23 2.34
C VAL A 84 -2.04 16.22 1.83
N VAL A 85 -2.44 17.08 0.89
CA VAL A 85 -1.55 18.05 0.22
C VAL A 85 -1.88 19.50 0.54
N ARG A 86 -2.92 19.73 1.34
CA ARG A 86 -3.36 21.06 1.79
C ARG A 86 -4.09 20.91 3.13
N ASP A 87 -3.83 21.81 4.07
CA ASP A 87 -4.56 21.89 5.34
C ASP A 87 -6.04 22.24 5.12
N GLY A 88 -6.93 21.65 5.91
CA GLY A 88 -8.33 22.06 5.92
C GLY A 88 -9.29 21.02 6.47
N PHE A 89 -10.58 21.33 6.36
CA PHE A 89 -11.63 20.38 6.68
C PHE A 89 -11.93 19.51 5.47
N TYR A 90 -11.94 18.20 5.71
CA TYR A 90 -12.25 17.21 4.70
C TYR A 90 -13.47 16.41 5.13
N ARG A 91 -14.40 16.26 4.19
CA ARG A 91 -15.47 15.29 4.27
C ARG A 91 -14.92 13.95 3.80
N LEU A 92 -14.74 13.04 4.73
CA LEU A 92 -14.31 11.68 4.49
C LEU A 92 -15.55 10.80 4.26
N HIS A 93 -15.52 9.98 3.23
CA HIS A 93 -16.55 8.99 2.92
C HIS A 93 -15.90 7.64 2.64
N ILE A 94 -16.38 6.59 3.29
CA ILE A 94 -15.88 5.23 3.10
C ILE A 94 -17.03 4.25 3.07
N GLN A 95 -16.97 3.30 2.13
CA GLN A 95 -17.80 2.11 2.12
C GLN A 95 -16.91 0.91 1.86
N VAL A 96 -17.06 -0.13 2.67
CA VAL A 96 -16.33 -1.39 2.47
C VAL A 96 -17.30 -2.53 2.61
N THR A 97 -17.32 -3.40 1.60
CA THR A 97 -18.05 -4.67 1.62
C THR A 97 -17.05 -5.80 1.71
N LEU A 98 -17.30 -6.80 2.56
CA LEU A 98 -16.45 -7.97 2.67
C LEU A 98 -16.74 -8.96 1.53
N ALA A 99 -15.70 -9.54 0.95
CA ALA A 99 -15.81 -10.62 -0.02
C ALA A 99 -16.40 -11.87 0.64
N ASN A 100 -17.06 -12.73 -0.15
CA ASN A 100 -17.70 -13.99 0.28
C ASN A 100 -18.92 -13.83 1.22
N CYS A 101 -19.41 -12.61 1.40
CA CYS A 101 -20.65 -12.35 2.11
C CYS A 101 -21.94 -12.70 1.33
N SER A 102 -21.81 -13.02 0.04
CA SER A 102 -22.90 -13.47 -0.83
C SER A 102 -23.23 -14.96 -0.68
N SER A 103 -22.43 -15.73 0.05
CA SER A 103 -22.75 -17.13 0.29
C SER A 103 -23.85 -17.19 1.37
N VAL A 104 -24.99 -17.75 1.01
CA VAL A 104 -26.20 -17.98 1.83
C VAL A 104 -25.91 -18.78 3.14
N TRP A 105 -24.64 -19.07 3.44
CA TRP A 105 -24.18 -20.06 4.41
C TRP A 105 -23.09 -19.56 5.38
N THR A 106 -22.83 -18.26 5.51
CA THR A 106 -22.01 -17.77 6.64
C THR A 106 -22.87 -17.57 7.88
N THR A 107 -23.09 -18.64 8.63
CA THR A 107 -23.76 -18.66 9.95
C THR A 107 -22.99 -17.95 11.05
N VAL A 108 -21.74 -17.54 10.81
CA VAL A 108 -20.91 -16.82 11.76
C VAL A 108 -20.77 -15.35 11.31
N PRO A 109 -21.33 -14.39 12.07
CA PRO A 109 -21.22 -12.98 11.73
C PRO A 109 -19.75 -12.53 11.76
N PRO A 110 -19.30 -11.74 10.77
CA PRO A 110 -17.93 -11.26 10.72
C PRO A 110 -17.67 -10.29 11.88
N LYS A 111 -16.88 -10.70 12.87
CA LYS A 111 -16.38 -9.82 13.96
C LYS A 111 -15.24 -8.91 13.49
N ALA A 112 -15.33 -8.39 12.28
CA ALA A 112 -14.34 -7.51 11.71
C ALA A 112 -14.64 -6.05 12.08
N THR A 113 -13.56 -5.27 12.17
CA THR A 113 -13.61 -3.83 12.37
C THR A 113 -12.76 -3.16 11.31
N LEU A 114 -13.35 -2.19 10.62
CA LEU A 114 -12.65 -1.27 9.73
C LEU A 114 -12.22 -0.04 10.55
N ILE A 115 -10.95 0.30 10.48
CA ILE A 115 -10.37 1.45 11.15
C ILE A 115 -9.82 2.39 10.09
N VAL A 116 -10.22 3.66 10.12
CA VAL A 116 -9.62 4.72 9.32
C VAL A 116 -8.88 5.65 10.26
N GLY A 117 -7.63 5.96 9.97
CA GLY A 117 -6.83 6.80 10.84
C GLY A 117 -5.68 7.48 10.13
N ILE A 118 -5.01 8.39 10.84
CA ILE A 118 -3.76 9.00 10.40
C ILE A 118 -2.64 8.05 10.84
N CYS A 119 -1.84 7.59 9.87
CA CYS A 119 -0.75 6.65 10.10
C CYS A 119 0.64 7.25 9.86
N SER A 120 0.70 8.46 9.29
CA SER A 120 1.93 9.22 9.15
C SER A 120 1.64 10.69 9.47
N PRO A 121 2.51 11.37 10.25
CA PRO A 121 3.80 10.89 10.76
C PRO A 121 3.69 9.77 11.82
N ASP A 122 4.60 8.78 11.78
CA ASP A 122 4.55 7.54 12.57
C ASP A 122 4.54 7.76 14.10
N THR A 123 4.88 8.97 14.56
CA THR A 123 4.89 9.35 15.96
C THR A 123 3.48 9.51 16.56
N HIS A 124 2.45 9.75 15.74
CA HIS A 124 1.08 10.02 16.22
C HIS A 124 0.04 9.31 15.36
N ARG A 125 -0.25 8.04 15.68
CA ARG A 125 -1.35 7.31 15.04
C ARG A 125 -2.69 7.71 15.66
N ILE A 126 -3.55 8.34 14.88
CA ILE A 126 -4.86 8.85 15.34
C ILE A 126 -5.97 8.05 14.65
N SER A 127 -6.88 7.47 15.42
CA SER A 127 -8.07 6.80 14.87
C SER A 127 -9.16 7.82 14.57
N LEU A 128 -9.49 8.00 13.29
CA LEU A 128 -10.55 8.90 12.82
C LEU A 128 -11.91 8.19 12.76
N LEU A 129 -11.94 6.91 12.39
CA LEU A 129 -13.17 6.12 12.35
C LEU A 129 -12.90 4.69 12.80
N ARG A 130 -13.89 4.09 13.44
CA ARG A 130 -13.91 2.68 13.80
C ARG A 130 -15.31 2.13 13.53
N LEU A 131 -15.43 1.33 12.49
CA LEU A 131 -16.69 0.80 11.98
C LEU A 131 -16.71 -0.71 12.17
N ASN A 132 -17.71 -1.21 12.88
CA ASN A 132 -17.86 -2.65 13.10
C ASN A 132 -18.85 -3.21 12.09
N PHE A 133 -18.52 -4.37 11.51
CA PHE A 133 -19.40 -5.05 10.57
C PHE A 133 -20.61 -5.69 11.27
N HIS A 134 -20.52 -5.96 12.58
CA HIS A 134 -21.59 -6.57 13.38
C HIS A 134 -22.14 -7.85 12.71
N GLN A 135 -23.43 -7.87 12.38
CA GLN A 135 -24.07 -8.97 11.62
C GLN A 135 -24.14 -8.68 10.12
N GLY A 136 -23.73 -7.48 9.70
CA GLY A 136 -23.70 -7.07 8.30
C GLY A 136 -22.37 -7.36 7.65
N CYS A 137 -22.35 -7.17 6.33
CA CYS A 137 -21.19 -7.40 5.48
C CYS A 137 -20.65 -6.15 4.81
N THR A 138 -21.38 -5.05 4.96
CA THR A 138 -21.04 -3.74 4.44
C THR A 138 -21.07 -2.75 5.58
N VAL A 139 -20.04 -1.92 5.65
CA VAL A 139 -20.02 -0.75 6.52
C VAL A 139 -19.86 0.49 5.67
N THR A 140 -20.57 1.54 6.05
CA THR A 140 -20.46 2.85 5.41
C THR A 140 -20.38 3.93 6.50
N SER A 141 -19.61 4.97 6.23
CA SER A 141 -19.53 6.12 7.12
C SER A 141 -19.09 7.36 6.38
N GLN A 142 -19.60 8.49 6.87
CA GLN A 142 -19.17 9.81 6.46
C GLN A 142 -18.81 10.62 7.70
N ARG A 143 -17.69 11.34 7.66
CA ARG A 143 -17.23 12.20 8.77
C ARG A 143 -16.53 13.44 8.25
N LEU A 144 -16.82 14.58 8.87
CA LEU A 144 -16.04 15.80 8.69
C LEU A 144 -14.89 15.79 9.70
N THR A 145 -13.66 16.00 9.23
CA THR A 145 -12.48 16.08 10.09
C THR A 145 -11.50 17.09 9.53
N PHE A 146 -10.79 17.78 10.41
CA PHE A 146 -9.63 18.56 10.00
C PHE A 146 -8.47 17.60 9.68
N LEU A 147 -7.75 17.86 8.60
CA LEU A 147 -6.53 17.15 8.22
C LEU A 147 -5.44 18.16 7.88
N ALA A 148 -4.23 17.87 8.34
CA ALA A 148 -3.06 18.71 8.11
C ALA A 148 -2.28 18.27 6.87
N PHE A 149 -1.52 19.19 6.30
CA PHE A 149 -0.59 18.94 5.21
C PHE A 149 0.40 17.83 5.60
N GLY A 150 0.52 16.83 4.73
CA GLY A 150 1.41 15.70 4.93
C GLY A 150 0.83 14.54 5.74
N ASP A 151 -0.35 14.70 6.36
CA ASP A 151 -1.07 13.60 6.99
C ASP A 151 -1.30 12.49 5.97
N THR A 152 -1.04 11.26 6.37
CA THR A 152 -1.34 10.08 5.55
C THR A 152 -2.44 9.27 6.21
N LEU A 153 -3.54 9.08 5.49
CA LEU A 153 -4.68 8.29 5.92
C LEU A 153 -4.44 6.82 5.59
N CYS A 154 -4.53 5.99 6.61
CA CYS A 154 -4.54 4.54 6.50
C CYS A 154 -5.90 3.94 6.85
N THR A 155 -6.25 2.89 6.12
CA THR A 155 -7.45 2.09 6.34
C THR A 155 -7.04 0.66 6.68
N ASN A 156 -7.38 0.20 7.88
CA ASN A 156 -7.00 -1.12 8.39
C ASN A 156 -8.23 -1.99 8.64
N LEU A 157 -8.11 -3.28 8.34
CA LEU A 157 -9.12 -4.29 8.67
C LEU A 157 -8.54 -5.27 9.71
N THR A 158 -9.20 -5.42 10.86
CA THR A 158 -8.66 -6.17 12.02
C THR A 158 -8.55 -7.68 11.82
N LEU A 159 -9.26 -8.25 10.85
CA LEU A 159 -9.23 -9.67 10.52
C LEU A 159 -8.68 -9.84 9.10
N PRO A 160 -8.10 -11.01 8.76
CA PRO A 160 -7.58 -11.31 7.41
C PRO A 160 -8.73 -11.56 6.40
N LEU A 161 -9.85 -10.86 6.56
CA LEU A 161 -10.94 -10.87 5.60
C LEU A 161 -10.54 -10.05 4.37
N LEU A 162 -11.07 -10.45 3.22
CA LEU A 162 -10.82 -9.75 1.97
C LEU A 162 -11.99 -8.78 1.74
N PRO A 163 -11.73 -7.51 1.36
CA PRO A 163 -12.77 -6.65 0.83
C PRO A 163 -13.21 -7.16 -0.55
N SER A 164 -14.44 -6.84 -0.95
CA SER A 164 -14.89 -6.96 -2.34
C SER A 164 -14.00 -6.11 -3.24
N GLN A 165 -13.61 -6.67 -4.39
CA GLN A 165 -12.83 -5.96 -5.40
C GLN A 165 -13.69 -5.05 -6.29
N ASN A 166 -15.02 -5.09 -6.12
CA ASN A 166 -15.94 -4.23 -6.84
C ASN A 166 -15.83 -2.79 -6.32
N ALA A 167 -15.47 -1.86 -7.20
CA ALA A 167 -15.30 -0.44 -6.87
C ALA A 167 -16.62 0.25 -6.45
N ASP A 168 -17.77 -0.29 -6.83
CA ASP A 168 -19.08 0.22 -6.39
C ASP A 168 -19.45 -0.25 -4.97
N GLU A 169 -18.85 -1.36 -4.52
CA GLU A 169 -19.12 -1.94 -3.20
C GLU A 169 -18.08 -1.54 -2.15
N THR A 170 -16.85 -1.27 -2.59
CA THR A 170 -15.70 -0.91 -1.74
C THR A 170 -14.99 0.31 -2.32
N PHE A 171 -15.11 1.45 -1.63
CA PHE A 171 -14.46 2.69 -2.04
C PHE A 171 -14.17 3.61 -0.84
N PHE A 172 -13.17 4.46 -1.03
CA PHE A 172 -12.75 5.46 -0.06
C PHE A 172 -12.46 6.78 -0.77
N GLY A 173 -13.04 7.86 -0.25
CA GLY A 173 -12.88 9.19 -0.80
C GLY A 173 -12.79 10.24 0.29
N ILE A 174 -12.09 11.33 -0.03
CA ILE A 174 -12.13 12.56 0.76
C ILE A 174 -12.42 13.74 -0.16
N GLN A 175 -13.16 14.71 0.35
CA GLN A 175 -13.48 15.95 -0.35
C GLN A 175 -13.17 17.13 0.56
N TRP A 176 -12.41 18.10 0.04
CA TRP A 176 -12.17 19.36 0.74
C TRP A 176 -13.44 20.21 0.77
N VAL A 177 -13.74 20.81 1.93
CA VAL A 177 -14.94 21.63 2.19
C VAL A 177 -14.53 23.07 2.49
#